data_AF-A0A654U1C9-F1
#
_entry.id   AF-A0A654U1C9-F1
#
_cell.length_a   1.000
_cell.length_b   1.000
_cell.length_c   1.000
_cell.angle_alpha   90.00
_cell.angle_beta   90.00
_cell.angle_gamma   90.00
#
_symmetry.space_group_name_H-M   'P 1'
#
loop_
_entity.id
_entity.type
_entity.pdbx_description
1 polymer ?
#
loop_
_entity_poly.entity_id
_entity_poly.type
_entity_poly.pdbx_seq_one_letter_code
_entity_poly.pdbx_strand_id
1 'polypeptide(L)'
;MLGSPVGDLGHTFRRLNGTLLAGLPALVVAALQHSYPGLARVIKEHANDEGRQLLEQLTEMTTVDAVIRMAGRDMGDFLDEPLEDILSTPEISHVFGDTKLGSAVPTPPVLIVQAVHDYLIDVSDIDALADSYTAGGANVTYHRDLFSEHVSLHPLSAPMTLRWLTDRFAGKPLTDHRVRTTWPTIFNPMTYAGMARLAVIAAKVITGRKLSRRPL
;
A
#
# COMPACT_ATOMS: atom_id res chain seq x y z
N MET A 1 2.57 -9.05 -7.95
CA MET A 1 1.65 -7.94 -8.26
C MET A 1 1.64 -7.04 -7.04
N LEU A 2 1.62 -5.72 -7.26
CA LEU A 2 1.56 -4.68 -6.24
C LEU A 2 0.31 -3.84 -6.53
N GLY A 3 -0.59 -3.70 -5.56
CA GLY A 3 -1.77 -2.84 -5.64
C GLY A 3 -1.62 -1.71 -4.64
N SER A 4 -1.65 -0.47 -5.12
CA SER A 4 -1.34 0.75 -4.36
C SER A 4 -0.26 0.58 -3.29
N PRO A 5 0.96 0.11 -3.64
CA PRO A 5 2.01 -0.11 -2.64
C PRO A 5 2.47 1.21 -2.04
N VAL A 6 2.91 1.25 -0.78
CA VAL A 6 3.59 2.43 -0.22
C VAL A 6 4.97 2.54 -0.87
N GLY A 7 5.13 3.43 -1.86
CA GLY A 7 6.40 3.61 -2.58
C GLY A 7 7.46 4.35 -1.76
N ASP A 8 7.04 5.39 -1.04
CA ASP A 8 7.87 6.20 -0.15
C ASP A 8 7.14 6.39 1.19
N LEU A 9 7.67 5.76 2.24
CA LEU A 9 7.05 5.80 3.56
C LEU A 9 7.13 7.20 4.19
N GLY A 10 8.22 7.94 3.96
CA GLY A 10 8.41 9.27 4.53
C GLY A 10 7.47 10.29 3.92
N HIS A 11 7.21 10.21 2.61
CA HIS A 11 6.21 11.04 1.96
C HIS A 11 4.79 10.67 2.41
N THR A 12 4.47 9.37 2.46
CA THR A 12 3.16 8.88 2.94
C THR A 12 2.89 9.30 4.39
N PHE A 13 3.89 9.22 5.28
CA PHE A 13 3.79 9.67 6.66
C PHE A 13 3.38 11.14 6.74
N ARG A 14 4.14 12.04 6.09
CA ARG A 14 3.87 13.48 6.11
C ARG A 14 2.51 13.83 5.53
N ARG A 15 2.10 13.12 4.47
CA ARG A 15 0.82 13.35 3.79
C ARG A 15 -0.39 12.98 4.66
N LEU A 16 -0.27 11.96 5.50
CA LEU A 16 -1.38 11.44 6.30
C LEU A 16 -1.39 11.95 7.74
N ASN A 17 -0.25 12.34 8.29
CA ASN A 17 -0.14 12.91 9.64
C ASN A 17 -1.03 14.16 9.79
N GLY A 18 -1.70 14.31 10.94
CA GLY A 18 -2.64 15.41 11.18
C GLY A 18 -3.98 15.32 10.43
N THR A 19 -4.17 14.35 9.53
CA THR A 19 -5.43 14.17 8.79
C THR A 19 -6.37 13.19 9.50
N LEU A 20 -7.57 12.97 8.94
CA LEU A 20 -8.48 11.91 9.41
C LEU A 20 -7.88 10.50 9.32
N LEU A 21 -6.80 10.32 8.55
CA LEU A 21 -6.12 9.04 8.33
C LEU A 21 -4.80 8.92 9.11
N ALA A 22 -4.51 9.83 10.04
CA ALA A 22 -3.27 9.83 10.83
C ALA A 22 -3.04 8.54 11.65
N GLY A 23 -4.08 7.73 11.86
CA GLY A 23 -3.95 6.41 12.47
C GLY A 23 -3.12 5.42 11.66
N LEU A 24 -3.10 5.56 10.32
CA LEU A 24 -2.32 4.68 9.44
C LEU A 24 -0.81 4.87 9.64
N PRO A 25 -0.23 6.08 9.49
CA PRO A 25 1.19 6.27 9.78
C PRO A 25 1.53 6.01 11.25
N ALA A 26 0.62 6.31 12.19
CA ALA A 26 0.86 6.03 13.61
C ALA A 26 0.98 4.52 13.91
N LEU A 27 0.15 3.68 13.29
CA LEU A 27 0.28 2.22 13.36
C LEU A 27 1.63 1.75 12.80
N VAL A 28 2.07 2.35 11.69
CA VAL A 28 3.38 2.02 11.10
C VAL A 28 4.50 2.38 12.06
N VAL A 29 4.50 3.57 12.66
CA VAL A 29 5.52 3.94 13.66
C VAL A 29 5.50 2.98 14.85
N ALA A 30 4.32 2.64 15.38
CA ALA A 30 4.15 1.70 16.48
C ALA A 30 4.69 0.30 16.15
N ALA A 31 4.55 -0.15 14.90
CA ALA A 31 5.09 -1.43 14.45
C ALA A 31 6.61 -1.37 14.20
N LEU A 32 7.09 -0.32 13.53
CA LEU A 32 8.49 -0.21 13.11
C LEU A 32 9.45 -0.02 14.27
N GLN A 33 9.05 0.59 15.39
CA GLN A 33 9.93 0.72 16.56
C GLN A 33 10.44 -0.64 17.08
N HIS A 34 9.69 -1.72 16.88
CA HIS A 34 10.12 -3.07 17.28
C HIS A 34 11.22 -3.64 16.38
N SER A 35 11.32 -3.18 15.13
CA SER A 35 12.29 -3.68 14.14
C SER A 35 13.48 -2.74 13.93
N TYR A 36 13.34 -1.45 14.29
CA TYR A 36 14.35 -0.42 14.09
C TYR A 36 14.78 0.18 15.44
N PRO A 37 15.87 -0.31 16.05
CA PRO A 37 16.32 0.17 17.36
C PRO A 37 16.64 1.68 17.41
N GLY A 38 17.09 2.25 16.29
CA GLY A 38 17.31 3.70 16.16
C GLY A 38 16.01 4.49 16.32
N LEU A 39 14.93 4.04 15.66
CA LEU A 39 13.60 4.64 15.81
C LEU A 39 13.08 4.50 17.25
N ALA A 40 13.25 3.33 17.87
CA ALA A 40 12.86 3.13 19.28
C ALA A 40 13.60 4.07 20.23
N ARG A 41 14.90 4.33 19.98
CA ARG A 41 15.68 5.30 20.75
C ARG A 41 15.13 6.72 20.57
N VAL A 42 14.90 7.15 19.33
CA VAL A 42 14.34 8.49 19.04
C VAL A 42 12.98 8.67 19.71
N ILE A 43 12.08 7.68 19.64
CA ILE A 43 10.79 7.72 20.34
C ILE A 43 10.99 7.84 21.86
N LYS A 44 11.92 7.06 22.43
CA LYS A 44 12.19 7.11 23.86
C LYS A 44 12.75 8.47 24.30
N GLU A 45 13.59 9.09 23.50
CA GLU A 45 14.24 10.36 23.82
C GLU A 45 13.29 11.55 23.65
N HIS A 46 12.52 11.57 22.56
CA HIS A 46 11.77 12.76 22.13
C HIS A 46 10.25 12.69 22.33
N ALA A 47 9.66 11.49 22.43
CA ALA A 47 8.22 11.39 22.68
C ALA A 47 7.91 11.54 24.18
N ASN A 48 6.88 12.33 24.48
CA ASN A 48 6.35 12.46 25.83
C ASN A 48 5.63 11.17 26.28
N ASP A 49 5.28 11.10 27.57
CA ASP A 49 4.62 9.91 28.16
C ASP A 49 3.30 9.55 27.46
N GLU A 50 2.51 10.56 27.04
CA GLU A 50 1.27 10.33 26.32
C GLU A 50 1.53 9.69 24.95
N GLY A 51 2.51 10.20 24.19
CA GLY A 51 2.90 9.67 22.90
C GLY A 51 3.40 8.23 22.98
N ARG A 52 4.23 7.92 23.96
CA ARG A 52 4.71 6.55 24.19
C ARG A 52 3.58 5.59 24.54
N GLN A 53 2.70 5.99 25.47
CA GLN A 53 1.54 5.18 25.84
C GLN A 53 0.58 5.00 24.65
N LEU A 54 0.39 6.02 23.82
CA LEU A 54 -0.42 5.94 22.62
C LEU A 54 0.14 4.94 21.61
N LEU A 55 1.47 4.94 21.39
CA LEU A 55 2.12 3.96 20.51
C LEU A 55 1.97 2.53 21.03
N GLU A 56 2.08 2.31 22.35
CA GLU A 56 1.79 1.00 22.97
C GLU A 56 0.33 0.56 22.79
N GLN A 57 -0.63 1.49 22.90
CA GLN A 57 -2.04 1.17 22.66
C GLN A 57 -2.31 0.80 21.20
N LEU A 58 -1.63 1.48 20.26
CA LEU A 58 -1.80 1.25 18.82
C LEU A 58 -1.40 -0.16 18.40
N THR A 59 -0.48 -0.84 19.10
CA THR A 59 -0.08 -2.22 18.75
C THR A 59 -1.20 -3.23 18.97
N GLU A 60 -2.19 -2.90 19.81
CA GLU A 60 -3.34 -3.76 20.12
C GLU A 60 -4.62 -3.35 19.35
N MET A 61 -4.57 -2.28 18.55
CA MET A 61 -5.73 -1.76 17.83
C MET A 61 -5.92 -2.39 16.45
N THR A 62 -7.18 -2.50 16.02
CA THR A 62 -7.47 -2.73 14.60
C THR A 62 -7.16 -1.49 13.78
N THR A 63 -6.99 -1.65 12.47
CA THR A 63 -6.80 -0.50 11.55
C THR A 63 -7.93 0.51 11.64
N VAL A 64 -9.18 0.05 11.75
CA VAL A 64 -10.36 0.93 11.86
C VAL A 64 -10.34 1.70 13.18
N ASP A 65 -10.04 1.02 14.29
CA ASP A 65 -9.97 1.67 15.60
C ASP A 65 -8.86 2.72 15.64
N ALA A 66 -7.69 2.43 15.06
CA ALA A 66 -6.59 3.38 14.99
C ALA A 66 -6.95 4.62 14.17
N VAL A 67 -7.59 4.45 13.00
CA VAL A 67 -8.07 5.58 12.17
C VAL A 67 -9.04 6.46 12.96
N ILE A 68 -9.99 5.87 13.68
CA ILE A 68 -10.94 6.63 14.50
C ILE A 68 -10.23 7.33 15.67
N ARG A 69 -9.36 6.62 16.40
CA ARG A 69 -8.67 7.10 17.60
C ARG A 69 -7.71 8.25 17.31
N MET A 70 -7.07 8.21 16.14
CA MET A 70 -6.04 9.15 15.69
C MET A 70 -6.56 10.21 14.71
N ALA A 71 -7.84 10.22 14.37
CA ALA A 71 -8.40 11.17 13.42
C ALA A 71 -8.07 12.63 13.81
N GLY A 72 -7.35 13.33 12.93
CA GLY A 72 -6.96 14.73 13.10
C GLY A 72 -5.80 14.97 14.08
N ARG A 73 -5.19 13.93 14.66
CA ARG A 73 -4.05 14.06 15.56
C ARG A 73 -2.76 14.21 14.76
N ASP A 74 -1.91 15.14 15.17
CA ASP A 74 -0.56 15.29 14.66
C ASP A 74 0.41 14.57 15.59
N MET A 75 1.25 13.68 15.07
CA MET A 75 2.28 13.01 15.87
C MET A 75 3.32 13.98 16.44
N GLY A 76 3.49 15.15 15.83
CA GLY A 76 4.31 16.25 16.32
C GLY A 76 3.85 16.81 17.66
N ASP A 77 2.55 16.70 18.00
CA ASP A 77 2.02 17.17 19.28
C ASP A 77 2.53 16.35 20.48
N PHE A 78 3.10 15.17 20.23
CA PHE A 78 3.65 14.28 21.25
C PHE A 78 5.18 14.36 21.38
N LEU A 79 5.83 15.25 20.61
CA LEU A 79 7.27 15.40 20.58
C LEU A 79 7.72 16.64 21.38
N ASP A 80 8.93 16.58 21.93
CA ASP A 80 9.57 17.72 22.60
C ASP A 80 10.31 18.67 21.65
N GLU A 81 10.55 18.22 20.41
CA GLU A 81 11.15 18.98 19.31
C GLU A 81 10.22 19.03 18.08
N PRO A 82 10.43 19.99 17.15
CA PRO A 82 9.64 20.05 15.92
C PRO A 82 9.70 18.73 15.12
N LEU A 83 8.55 18.30 14.59
CA LEU A 83 8.44 17.03 13.88
C LEU A 83 9.46 16.88 12.74
N GLU A 84 9.68 17.91 11.92
CA GLU A 84 10.63 17.83 10.81
C GLU A 84 12.09 17.70 11.26
N ASP A 85 12.44 18.20 12.45
CA ASP A 85 13.78 18.02 13.01
C ASP A 85 13.98 16.54 13.40
N ILE A 86 12.97 15.94 14.04
CA ILE A 86 12.95 14.50 14.36
C ILE A 86 12.99 13.64 13.09
N LEU A 87 12.19 13.98 12.08
CA LEU A 87 12.17 13.25 10.80
C LEU A 87 13.48 13.35 10.02
N SER A 88 14.28 14.39 10.28
CA SER A 88 15.58 14.62 9.66
C SER A 88 16.74 13.94 10.39
N THR A 89 16.50 13.31 11.54
CA THR A 89 17.53 12.55 12.26
C THR A 89 18.05 11.39 11.40
N PRO A 90 19.34 11.00 11.55
CA PRO A 90 19.91 9.88 10.81
C PRO A 90 19.15 8.56 11.01
N GLU A 91 18.61 8.33 12.19
CA GLU A 91 17.85 7.13 12.56
C GLU A 91 16.55 7.04 11.78
N ILE A 92 15.78 8.12 11.70
CA ILE A 92 14.52 8.14 10.96
C ILE A 92 14.77 8.15 9.45
N SER A 93 15.78 8.89 9.00
CA SER A 93 16.23 8.88 7.60
C SER A 93 16.64 7.48 7.15
N HIS A 94 17.29 6.70 8.02
CA HIS A 94 17.63 5.31 7.76
C HIS A 94 16.37 4.44 7.58
N VAL A 95 15.37 4.57 8.44
CA VAL A 95 14.08 3.85 8.31
C VAL A 95 13.41 4.18 6.98
N PHE A 96 13.33 5.46 6.62
CA PHE A 96 12.75 5.88 5.34
C PHE A 96 13.54 5.35 4.15
N GLY A 97 14.87 5.37 4.21
CA GLY A 97 15.72 4.81 3.15
C GLY A 97 15.56 3.29 3.00
N ASP A 98 15.54 2.55 4.10
CA ASP A 98 15.48 1.07 4.10
C ASP A 98 14.10 0.54 3.69
N THR A 99 13.02 1.28 4.01
CA THR A 99 11.66 0.91 3.62
C THR A 99 11.25 1.40 2.23
N LYS A 100 12.02 2.28 1.60
CA LYS A 100 11.70 2.84 0.28
C LYS A 100 11.83 1.78 -0.81
N LEU A 101 10.77 1.63 -1.61
CA LEU A 101 10.76 0.74 -2.75
C LEU A 101 11.52 1.36 -3.94
N GLY A 102 11.97 0.53 -4.88
CA GLY A 102 12.65 0.98 -6.11
C GLY A 102 14.17 0.83 -6.10
N SER A 103 14.79 0.63 -4.93
CA SER A 103 16.24 0.44 -4.79
C SER A 103 16.71 -0.93 -5.32
N ALA A 104 15.95 -1.99 -5.06
CA ALA A 104 16.20 -3.33 -5.57
C ALA A 104 15.29 -3.65 -6.77
N VAL A 105 15.89 -4.00 -7.90
CA VAL A 105 15.16 -4.29 -9.13
C VAL A 105 14.60 -5.73 -9.08
N PRO A 106 13.28 -5.93 -9.24
CA PRO A 106 12.70 -7.27 -9.23
C PRO A 106 13.08 -8.05 -10.48
N THR A 107 13.58 -9.28 -10.29
CA THR A 107 13.81 -10.24 -11.38
C THR A 107 12.52 -10.75 -12.02
N PRO A 108 11.47 -11.17 -11.27
CA PRO A 108 10.23 -11.59 -11.90
C PRO A 108 9.46 -10.40 -12.49
N PRO A 109 8.59 -10.62 -13.49
CA PRO A 109 7.69 -9.60 -14.00
C PRO A 109 6.81 -9.02 -12.89
N VAL A 110 6.53 -7.72 -12.93
CA VAL A 110 5.73 -7.02 -11.91
C VAL A 110 4.54 -6.34 -12.58
N LEU A 111 3.35 -6.60 -12.04
CA LEU A 111 2.16 -5.77 -12.27
C LEU A 111 2.04 -4.79 -11.11
N ILE A 112 1.98 -3.49 -11.41
CA ILE A 112 1.65 -2.42 -10.48
C ILE A 112 0.27 -1.89 -10.87
N VAL A 113 -0.62 -1.72 -9.90
CA VAL A 113 -1.97 -1.17 -10.09
C VAL A 113 -2.16 -0.01 -9.11
N GLN A 114 -2.51 1.17 -9.61
CA GLN A 114 -2.63 2.39 -8.79
C GLN A 114 -3.84 3.21 -9.22
N ALA A 115 -4.53 3.80 -8.23
CA ALA A 115 -5.60 4.76 -8.48
C ALA A 115 -4.97 6.15 -8.67
N VAL A 116 -5.39 6.87 -9.70
CA VAL A 116 -4.88 8.23 -9.96
C VAL A 116 -5.35 9.21 -8.89
N HIS A 117 -6.55 9.00 -8.33
CA HIS A 117 -7.15 9.83 -7.27
C HIS A 117 -7.05 9.17 -5.90
N ASP A 118 -5.97 8.45 -5.65
CA ASP A 118 -5.72 7.78 -4.38
C ASP A 118 -5.40 8.80 -3.28
N TYR A 119 -6.30 8.91 -2.30
CA TYR A 119 -6.16 9.83 -1.19
C TYR A 119 -5.27 9.28 -0.06
N LEU A 120 -4.79 8.04 -0.15
CA LEU A 120 -3.95 7.39 0.86
C LEU A 120 -2.49 7.30 0.38
N ILE A 121 -2.28 6.80 -0.83
CA ILE A 121 -0.97 6.63 -1.47
C ILE A 121 -0.88 7.58 -2.65
N ASP A 122 0.16 8.40 -2.69
CA ASP A 122 0.33 9.36 -3.78
C ASP A 122 0.71 8.66 -5.09
N VAL A 123 -0.04 8.90 -6.16
CA VAL A 123 0.23 8.31 -7.47
C VAL A 123 1.62 8.67 -8.00
N SER A 124 2.16 9.84 -7.62
CA SER A 124 3.50 10.26 -8.06
C SER A 124 4.61 9.39 -7.49
N ASP A 125 4.47 8.89 -6.26
CA ASP A 125 5.42 7.94 -5.66
C ASP A 125 5.44 6.61 -6.43
N ILE A 126 4.28 6.22 -6.97
CA ILE A 126 4.12 4.96 -7.70
C ILE A 126 4.57 5.09 -9.15
N ASP A 127 4.37 6.27 -9.75
CA ASP A 127 4.98 6.64 -11.02
C ASP A 127 6.51 6.55 -10.90
N ALA A 128 7.11 7.15 -9.86
CA ALA A 128 8.54 7.08 -9.61
C ALA A 128 9.06 5.66 -9.34
N LEU A 129 8.29 4.84 -8.62
CA LEU A 129 8.60 3.43 -8.39
C LEU A 129 8.61 2.63 -9.70
N ALA A 130 7.58 2.80 -10.53
CA ALA A 130 7.46 2.12 -11.82
C ALA A 130 8.60 2.51 -12.76
N ASP A 131 8.98 3.79 -12.79
CA ASP A 131 10.11 4.30 -13.55
C ASP A 131 11.43 3.71 -13.05
N SER A 132 11.64 3.67 -11.73
CA SER A 132 12.85 3.10 -11.13
C SER A 132 13.03 1.62 -11.49
N TYR A 133 11.96 0.82 -11.37
CA TYR A 133 11.99 -0.59 -11.78
C TYR A 133 12.22 -0.76 -13.27
N THR A 134 11.58 0.06 -14.10
CA THR A 134 11.75 0.00 -15.57
C THR A 134 13.18 0.38 -15.98
N ALA A 135 13.73 1.45 -15.41
CA ALA A 135 15.10 1.89 -15.64
C ALA A 135 16.14 0.86 -15.18
N GLY A 136 15.82 0.12 -14.11
CA GLY A 136 16.61 -1.01 -13.64
C GLY A 136 16.53 -2.27 -14.52
N GLY A 137 15.66 -2.29 -15.54
CA GLY A 137 15.49 -3.41 -16.46
C GLY A 137 14.42 -4.43 -16.04
N ALA A 138 13.63 -4.16 -15.01
CA ALA A 138 12.51 -5.02 -14.65
C ALA A 138 11.42 -5.01 -15.74
N ASN A 139 10.73 -6.13 -15.87
CA ASN A 139 9.55 -6.22 -16.71
C ASN A 139 8.32 -5.69 -15.96
N VAL A 140 8.07 -4.38 -16.09
CA VAL A 140 6.96 -3.70 -15.42
C VAL A 140 5.73 -3.60 -16.33
N THR A 141 4.58 -3.97 -15.80
CA THR A 141 3.25 -3.61 -16.33
C THR A 141 2.62 -2.68 -15.32
N TYR A 142 2.36 -1.42 -15.68
CA TYR A 142 1.78 -0.44 -14.76
C TYR A 142 0.40 0.01 -15.24
N HIS A 143 -0.62 -0.23 -14.42
CA HIS A 143 -1.99 0.19 -14.67
C HIS A 143 -2.37 1.34 -13.73
N ARG A 144 -2.68 2.49 -14.34
CA ARG A 144 -3.20 3.68 -13.66
C ARG A 144 -4.70 3.76 -13.90
N ASP A 145 -5.50 3.60 -12.85
CA ASP A 145 -6.95 3.68 -12.93
C ASP A 145 -7.40 5.12 -12.63
N LEU A 146 -8.02 5.77 -13.62
CA LEU A 146 -8.39 7.19 -13.53
C LEU A 146 -9.67 7.45 -12.72
N PHE A 147 -10.49 6.45 -12.42
CA PHE A 147 -11.84 6.66 -11.86
C PHE A 147 -12.05 5.95 -10.53
N SER A 148 -11.03 5.26 -10.04
CA SER A 148 -11.03 4.67 -8.71
C SER A 148 -10.27 5.57 -7.72
N GLU A 149 -10.65 5.43 -6.46
CA GLU A 149 -9.81 5.82 -5.32
C GLU A 149 -9.23 4.55 -4.67
N HIS A 150 -8.51 4.69 -3.55
CA HIS A 150 -7.78 3.60 -2.89
C HIS A 150 -8.64 2.37 -2.60
N VAL A 151 -9.82 2.57 -1.98
CA VAL A 151 -10.70 1.52 -1.48
C VAL A 151 -11.50 0.85 -2.60
N SER A 152 -12.00 1.61 -3.58
CA SER A 152 -12.73 1.07 -4.74
C SER A 152 -11.81 0.33 -5.70
N LEU A 153 -10.55 0.75 -5.84
CA LEU A 153 -9.59 0.05 -6.68
C LEU A 153 -9.29 -1.37 -6.16
N HIS A 154 -9.31 -1.57 -4.84
CA HIS A 154 -9.03 -2.87 -4.22
C HIS A 154 -9.88 -4.01 -4.82
N PRO A 155 -11.23 -3.97 -4.77
CA PRO A 155 -12.06 -4.99 -5.41
C PRO A 155 -12.06 -4.89 -6.95
N LEU A 156 -12.02 -3.68 -7.53
CA LEU A 156 -12.10 -3.47 -8.98
C LEU A 156 -10.89 -4.02 -9.74
N SER A 157 -9.71 -4.01 -9.13
CA SER A 157 -8.49 -4.55 -9.73
C SER A 157 -8.36 -6.07 -9.61
N ALA A 158 -9.13 -6.73 -8.72
CA ALA A 158 -8.95 -8.15 -8.42
C ALA A 158 -9.13 -9.07 -9.65
N PRO A 159 -10.16 -8.93 -10.51
CA PRO A 159 -10.30 -9.74 -11.71
C PRO A 159 -9.11 -9.60 -12.68
N MET A 160 -8.65 -8.38 -12.92
CA MET A 160 -7.50 -8.11 -13.79
C MET A 160 -6.22 -8.73 -13.22
N THR A 161 -6.00 -8.55 -11.92
CA THR A 161 -4.83 -9.09 -11.21
C THR A 161 -4.79 -10.61 -11.26
N LEU A 162 -5.89 -11.28 -10.96
CA LEU A 162 -5.97 -12.74 -10.98
C LEU A 162 -5.73 -13.30 -12.39
N ARG A 163 -6.25 -12.63 -13.41
CA ARG A 163 -6.02 -13.00 -14.81
C ARG A 163 -4.55 -12.84 -15.19
N TRP A 164 -3.93 -11.72 -14.81
CA TRP A 164 -2.49 -11.49 -15.02
C TRP A 164 -1.62 -12.54 -14.30
N LEU A 165 -1.93 -12.85 -13.03
CA LEU A 165 -1.21 -13.89 -12.27
C LEU A 165 -1.35 -15.26 -12.92
N THR A 166 -2.55 -15.61 -13.39
CA THR A 166 -2.80 -16.87 -14.10
C THR A 166 -1.93 -16.98 -15.36
N ASP A 167 -1.81 -15.91 -16.13
CA ASP A 167 -0.96 -15.89 -17.33
C ASP A 167 0.53 -16.04 -16.98
N ARG A 168 1.00 -15.48 -15.86
CA ARG A 168 2.39 -15.67 -15.38
C ARG A 168 2.66 -17.12 -14.97
N PHE A 169 1.75 -17.74 -14.22
CA PHE A 169 1.88 -19.15 -13.85
C PHE A 169 1.75 -20.11 -15.03
N ALA A 170 1.01 -19.73 -16.08
CA ALA A 170 0.89 -20.50 -17.31
C ALA A 170 2.05 -20.27 -18.31
N GLY A 171 3.06 -19.47 -17.96
CA GLY A 171 4.20 -19.18 -18.84
C GLY A 171 3.84 -18.39 -20.09
N LYS A 172 2.69 -17.69 -20.11
CA LYS A 172 2.28 -16.92 -21.28
C LYS A 172 3.17 -15.68 -21.48
N PRO A 173 3.45 -15.28 -22.74
CA PRO A 173 4.23 -14.10 -23.05
C PRO A 173 3.77 -12.85 -22.28
N LEU A 174 4.71 -12.00 -21.88
CA LEU A 174 4.40 -10.74 -21.19
C LEU A 174 3.66 -9.73 -22.09
N THR A 175 3.66 -9.96 -23.40
CA THR A 175 2.89 -9.20 -24.39
C THR A 175 1.40 -9.55 -24.35
N ASP A 176 1.05 -10.74 -23.88
CA ASP A 176 -0.35 -11.18 -23.77
C ASP A 176 -1.04 -10.44 -22.64
N HIS A 177 -2.22 -9.89 -22.95
CA HIS A 177 -2.99 -9.05 -22.04
C HIS A 177 -2.15 -7.93 -21.40
N ARG A 178 -1.17 -7.36 -22.16
CA ARG A 178 -0.47 -6.15 -21.73
C ARG A 178 -1.51 -5.12 -21.34
N VAL A 179 -1.50 -4.73 -20.07
CA VAL A 179 -2.35 -3.67 -19.56
C VAL A 179 -1.80 -2.36 -20.12
N ARG A 180 -2.20 -2.04 -21.35
CA ARG A 180 -1.86 -0.80 -22.07
C ARG A 180 -2.87 0.30 -21.84
N THR A 181 -4.00 -0.04 -21.25
CA THR A 181 -5.15 0.83 -21.18
C THR A 181 -5.20 1.50 -19.82
N THR A 182 -5.22 2.84 -19.85
CA THR A 182 -5.81 3.72 -18.83
C THR A 182 -7.33 3.57 -18.72
N TRP A 183 -7.91 2.62 -19.47
CA TRP A 183 -9.34 2.39 -19.52
C TRP A 183 -9.83 1.95 -18.14
N PRO A 184 -10.85 2.61 -17.58
CA PRO A 184 -11.15 2.47 -16.16
C PRO A 184 -11.70 1.07 -15.87
N THR A 185 -11.23 0.44 -14.79
CA THR A 185 -11.73 -0.86 -14.34
C THR A 185 -13.23 -0.84 -14.10
N ILE A 186 -13.77 0.30 -13.65
CA ILE A 186 -15.20 0.55 -13.43
C ILE A 186 -16.04 0.49 -14.71
N PHE A 187 -15.46 0.75 -15.89
CA PHE A 187 -16.17 0.67 -17.17
C PHE A 187 -15.87 -0.61 -17.94
N ASN A 188 -15.05 -1.51 -17.39
CA ASN A 188 -14.72 -2.76 -18.05
C ASN A 188 -15.74 -3.85 -17.67
N PRO A 189 -16.60 -4.33 -18.59
CA PRO A 189 -17.61 -5.34 -18.29
C PRO A 189 -17.00 -6.65 -17.78
N MET A 190 -15.76 -6.97 -18.16
CA MET A 190 -15.04 -8.14 -17.65
C MET A 190 -14.69 -8.04 -16.17
N THR A 191 -14.57 -6.82 -15.62
CA THR A 191 -14.42 -6.60 -14.17
C THR A 191 -15.61 -7.17 -13.44
N TYR A 192 -16.83 -6.79 -13.82
CA TYR A 192 -18.05 -7.24 -13.15
C TYR A 192 -18.33 -8.73 -13.34
N ALA A 193 -18.05 -9.28 -14.53
CA ALA A 193 -18.14 -10.73 -14.76
C ALA A 193 -17.18 -11.50 -13.84
N GLY A 194 -15.95 -10.99 -13.69
CA GLY A 194 -14.97 -11.53 -12.75
C GLY A 194 -15.41 -11.42 -11.30
N MET A 195 -15.95 -10.27 -10.89
CA MET A 195 -16.49 -10.07 -9.54
C MET A 195 -17.64 -11.01 -9.22
N ALA A 196 -18.61 -11.16 -10.12
CA ALA A 196 -19.72 -12.09 -9.94
C ALA A 196 -19.21 -13.53 -9.74
N ARG A 197 -18.19 -13.93 -10.50
CA ARG A 197 -17.52 -15.23 -10.34
C ARG A 197 -16.83 -15.37 -8.99
N LEU A 198 -16.14 -14.32 -8.52
CA LEU A 198 -15.51 -14.30 -7.20
C LEU A 198 -16.55 -14.40 -6.08
N ALA A 199 -17.68 -13.70 -6.19
CA ALA A 199 -18.78 -13.78 -5.23
C ALA A 199 -19.36 -15.21 -5.15
N VAL A 200 -19.55 -15.88 -6.29
CA VAL A 200 -19.98 -17.29 -6.34
C VAL A 200 -18.95 -18.21 -5.67
N ILE A 201 -17.66 -17.99 -5.89
CA ILE A 201 -16.58 -18.76 -5.26
C ILE A 201 -16.60 -18.54 -3.74
N ALA A 202 -16.66 -17.30 -3.28
CA ALA A 202 -16.73 -16.96 -1.86
C ALA A 202 -17.94 -17.62 -1.19
N ALA A 203 -19.12 -17.53 -1.81
CA ALA A 203 -20.33 -18.18 -1.31
C ALA A 203 -20.16 -19.71 -1.19
N LYS A 204 -19.50 -20.35 -2.17
CA LYS A 204 -19.21 -21.80 -2.10
C LYS A 204 -18.27 -22.12 -0.95
N VAL A 205 -17.22 -21.33 -0.73
CA VAL A 205 -16.27 -21.53 0.38
C VAL A 205 -16.98 -21.40 1.72
N ILE A 206 -17.75 -20.32 1.93
CA ILE A 206 -18.51 -20.07 3.17
C ILE A 206 -19.51 -21.20 3.44
N THR A 207 -20.11 -21.77 2.40
CA THR A 207 -21.10 -22.85 2.51
C THR A 207 -20.48 -24.26 2.47
N GLY A 208 -19.15 -24.39 2.51
CA GLY A 208 -18.46 -25.69 2.52
C GLY A 208 -18.59 -26.50 1.22
N ARG A 209 -18.95 -25.86 0.10
CA ARG A 209 -19.17 -26.51 -1.20
C ARG A 209 -17.86 -26.66 -1.97
N LYS A 210 -17.73 -27.77 -2.71
CA LYS A 210 -16.56 -28.04 -3.56
C LYS A 210 -16.39 -26.97 -4.65
N LEU A 211 -15.14 -26.54 -4.85
CA LEU A 211 -14.75 -25.66 -5.94
C LEU A 211 -14.42 -26.50 -7.19
N SER A 212 -15.03 -26.19 -8.32
CA SER A 212 -14.64 -26.76 -9.61
C SER A 212 -13.65 -25.83 -10.31
N ARG A 213 -12.49 -26.37 -10.72
CA ARG A 213 -11.54 -25.64 -11.57
C ARG A 213 -12.15 -25.52 -12.97
N ARG A 214 -12.74 -24.36 -13.26
CA ARG A 214 -13.01 -23.94 -14.64
C ARG A 214 -11.94 -22.92 -15.02
N PRO A 215 -11.37 -22.96 -16.25
CA PRO A 215 -10.45 -21.91 -16.71
C PRO A 215 -11.12 -20.53 -16.65
N LEU A 216 -10.31 -19.49 -16.38
CA LEU A 216 -10.74 -18.09 -16.33
C LEU A 216 -10.92 -17.53 -17.73
#